data_AF-A0A5E4MGT3-F1
#
_entry.id   AF-A0A5E4MGT3-F1
#
_cell.length_a   1.000
_cell.length_b   1.000
_cell.length_c   1.000
_cell.angle_alpha   90.00
_cell.angle_beta   90.00
_cell.angle_gamma   90.00
#
_symmetry.space_group_name_H-M   'P 1'
#
loop_
_entity.id
_entity.type
_entity.pdbx_description
1 polymer ?
#
loop_
_entity_poly.entity_id
_entity_poly.type
_entity_poly.pdbx_seq_one_letter_code
_entity_poly.pdbx_strand_id
1 'polypeptide(L)'
;RTAATIAGPTVIGNPISVTSAVTTVSDETSLATSFAASLSKKAAPINIVPGDDPNESEPTEALNKKALAIVTRVREKLTGRDFIHEQELDVNKQVHLLILQATANENLCQCYIGWCPFW
;
A
#
# COMPACT_ATOMS: atom_id res chain seq x y z
N ARG A 1 68.99 -14.90 -26.68
CA ARG A 1 68.18 -16.13 -26.60
C ARG A 1 66.94 -15.78 -25.80
N THR A 2 65.79 -15.97 -26.43
CA THR A 2 64.42 -15.65 -26.01
C THR A 2 63.91 -16.60 -24.92
N ALA A 3 63.07 -16.11 -24.01
CA ALA A 3 62.09 -16.93 -23.29
C ALA A 3 60.86 -16.07 -22.95
N ALA A 4 59.73 -16.42 -23.56
CA ALA A 4 58.41 -15.85 -23.29
C ALA A 4 57.71 -16.74 -22.26
N THR A 5 57.16 -16.13 -21.20
CA THR A 5 56.38 -16.82 -20.17
C THR A 5 54.89 -16.57 -20.42
N ILE A 6 54.15 -17.66 -20.60
CA ILE A 6 52.70 -17.70 -20.77
C ILE A 6 52.07 -17.83 -19.37
N ALA A 7 51.20 -16.91 -18.97
CA ALA A 7 50.45 -16.97 -17.71
C ALA A 7 49.01 -17.42 -17.99
N GLY A 8 48.59 -18.52 -17.36
CA GLY A 8 47.22 -19.06 -17.44
C GLY A 8 46.21 -18.32 -16.55
N PRO A 9 44.92 -18.67 -16.64
CA PRO A 9 43.84 -17.99 -15.91
C PRO A 9 43.69 -18.52 -14.47
N THR A 10 43.75 -17.61 -13.49
CA THR A 10 43.53 -17.91 -12.07
C THR A 10 42.02 -17.96 -11.76
N VAL A 11 41.55 -19.11 -11.29
CA VAL A 11 40.20 -19.34 -10.75
C VAL A 11 40.09 -18.68 -9.38
N ILE A 12 39.24 -17.67 -9.24
CA ILE A 12 38.90 -17.05 -7.95
C ILE A 12 37.76 -17.88 -7.32
N GLY A 13 38.14 -18.81 -6.45
CA GLY A 13 37.23 -19.40 -5.48
C GLY A 13 37.23 -18.55 -4.21
N ASN A 14 36.08 -17.97 -3.85
CA ASN A 14 35.90 -17.35 -2.54
C ASN A 14 35.54 -18.42 -1.50
N PRO A 15 36.28 -18.55 -0.38
CA PRO A 15 35.85 -19.34 0.76
C PRO A 15 34.97 -18.51 1.69
N ILE A 16 33.90 -19.15 2.17
CA ILE A 16 33.01 -18.67 3.23
C ILE A 16 33.80 -18.62 4.54
N SER A 17 33.75 -17.49 5.26
CA SER A 17 33.97 -17.48 6.71
C SER A 17 33.21 -16.35 7.39
N VAL A 18 32.51 -16.73 8.46
CA VAL A 18 31.56 -15.95 9.26
C VAL A 18 32.31 -15.23 10.37
N THR A 19 32.16 -13.90 10.51
CA THR A 19 32.41 -13.21 11.78
C THR A 19 31.50 -11.99 11.94
N SER A 20 30.85 -11.93 13.10
CA SER A 20 29.95 -10.88 13.56
C SER A 20 30.61 -9.51 13.71
N ALA A 21 29.91 -8.44 13.30
CA ALA A 21 30.13 -7.10 13.81
C ALA A 21 28.77 -6.49 14.16
N VAL A 22 28.52 -6.33 15.46
CA VAL A 22 27.37 -5.61 16.00
C VAL A 22 27.54 -4.13 15.63
N THR A 23 26.56 -3.56 14.93
CA THR A 23 26.47 -2.12 14.71
C THR A 23 25.12 -1.68 15.26
N THR A 24 25.16 -0.89 16.32
CA THR A 24 24.01 -0.21 16.89
C THR A 24 23.52 0.83 15.88
N VAL A 25 22.36 0.58 15.28
CA VAL A 25 21.56 1.60 14.60
C VAL A 25 20.18 1.55 15.20
N SER A 26 19.84 2.63 15.88
CA SER A 26 18.57 2.87 16.52
C SER A 26 17.43 2.83 15.52
N ASP A 27 16.36 2.16 15.94
CA ASP A 27 14.93 2.37 15.68
C ASP A 27 14.51 2.90 14.30
N GLU A 28 13.73 2.07 13.61
CA GLU A 28 12.35 2.35 13.17
C GLU A 28 12.01 1.33 12.06
N THR A 29 11.72 0.08 12.45
CA THR A 29 11.12 -0.92 11.56
C THR A 29 9.78 -1.34 12.15
N SER A 30 8.79 -0.44 12.06
CA SER A 30 7.41 -0.73 12.43
C SER A 30 6.46 0.01 11.51
N LEU A 31 6.20 -0.55 10.33
CA LEU A 31 5.14 -0.05 9.44
C LEU A 31 4.27 -1.16 8.84
N ALA A 32 4.24 -2.33 9.47
CA ALA A 32 3.54 -3.50 8.94
C ALA A 32 2.36 -4.03 9.80
N THR A 33 1.93 -3.35 10.86
CA THR A 33 0.86 -3.90 11.74
C THR A 33 -0.25 -2.92 12.12
N SER A 34 -0.46 -1.86 11.34
CA SER A 34 -1.47 -0.83 11.67
C SER A 34 -2.83 -0.99 10.97
N PHE A 35 -3.16 -2.17 10.44
CA PHE A 35 -4.50 -2.45 9.89
C PHE A 35 -5.47 -3.06 10.91
N ALA A 36 -4.96 -3.64 12.01
CA ALA A 36 -5.79 -4.42 12.95
C ALA A 36 -6.34 -3.62 14.15
N ALA A 37 -5.84 -2.40 14.42
CA ALA A 37 -6.11 -1.69 15.68
C ALA A 37 -7.27 -0.67 15.63
N SER A 38 -8.30 -0.90 14.80
CA SER A 38 -9.48 -0.01 14.79
C SER A 38 -10.79 -0.74 14.51
N LEU A 39 -11.03 -1.85 15.21
CA LEU A 39 -12.38 -2.41 15.40
C LEU A 39 -12.65 -2.61 16.89
N SER A 40 -12.77 -1.50 17.62
CA SER A 40 -13.40 -1.48 18.95
C SER A 40 -13.96 -0.09 19.24
N LYS A 41 -14.91 0.36 18.42
CA LYS A 41 -15.87 1.38 18.84
C LYS A 41 -17.26 0.88 18.49
N LYS A 42 -17.91 0.38 19.54
CA LYS A 42 -19.31 0.00 19.66
C LYS A 42 -20.20 0.87 18.78
N ALA A 43 -20.90 0.25 17.83
CA ALA A 43 -21.94 0.91 17.03
C ALA A 43 -23.08 1.32 17.96
N ALA A 44 -23.16 2.62 18.27
CA ALA A 44 -24.33 3.22 18.89
C ALA A 44 -25.39 3.49 17.79
N PRO A 45 -26.69 3.31 18.08
CA PRO A 45 -27.75 3.60 17.13
C PRO A 45 -27.80 5.11 16.83
N ILE A 46 -27.92 5.46 15.55
CA ILE A 46 -28.13 6.82 15.07
C ILE A 46 -29.52 7.27 15.54
N ASN A 47 -29.57 8.07 16.61
CA ASN A 47 -30.76 8.82 16.97
C ASN A 47 -30.49 10.28 16.59
N ILE A 48 -31.08 10.74 15.49
CA ILE A 48 -31.00 12.16 15.07
C ILE A 48 -31.90 12.94 16.02
N VAL A 49 -31.36 13.32 17.16
CA VAL A 49 -31.97 14.32 18.03
C VAL A 49 -31.31 15.66 17.66
N PRO A 50 -32.06 16.65 17.16
CA PRO A 50 -31.56 18.02 17.05
C PRO A 50 -31.43 18.58 18.47
N GLY A 51 -30.26 18.40 19.07
CA GLY A 51 -29.91 18.93 20.39
C GLY A 51 -28.71 19.85 20.26
N ASP A 52 -28.90 21.12 20.59
CA ASP A 52 -27.89 22.19 20.65
C ASP A 52 -26.87 21.95 21.78
N ASP A 53 -26.02 20.92 21.67
CA ASP A 53 -24.88 20.70 22.56
C ASP A 53 -23.55 20.94 21.81
N PRO A 54 -22.72 21.92 22.23
CA PRO A 54 -21.53 22.35 21.47
C PRO A 54 -20.32 21.39 21.55
N ASN A 55 -20.48 20.18 22.11
CA ASN A 55 -19.41 19.21 22.33
C ASN A 55 -19.63 17.85 21.63
N GLU A 56 -20.80 17.63 21.00
CA GLU A 56 -21.11 16.41 20.22
C GLU A 56 -20.96 16.59 18.70
N SER A 57 -20.54 17.78 18.25
CA SER A 57 -20.34 18.07 16.82
C SER A 57 -19.11 17.38 16.23
N GLU A 58 -18.02 17.23 16.98
CA GLU A 58 -16.75 16.68 16.47
C GLU A 58 -16.85 15.26 15.87
N PRO A 59 -17.46 14.25 16.54
CA PRO A 59 -17.61 12.93 15.94
C PRO A 59 -18.50 12.95 14.69
N THR A 60 -19.55 13.77 14.72
CA THR A 60 -20.52 13.89 13.62
C THR A 60 -19.90 14.59 12.41
N GLU A 61 -19.12 15.64 12.62
CA GLU A 61 -18.36 16.34 11.59
C GLU A 61 -17.28 15.43 10.98
N ALA A 62 -16.57 14.65 11.79
CA ALA A 62 -15.61 13.67 11.31
C ALA A 62 -16.25 12.58 10.44
N LEU A 63 -17.45 12.11 10.80
CA LEU A 63 -18.22 11.16 9.98
C LEU A 63 -18.71 11.80 8.69
N ASN A 64 -19.23 13.03 8.74
CA ASN A 64 -19.67 13.78 7.57
C ASN A 64 -18.52 13.99 6.58
N LYS A 65 -17.32 14.34 7.08
CA LYS A 65 -16.12 14.47 6.26
C LYS A 65 -15.76 13.15 5.56
N LYS A 66 -15.84 12.01 6.27
CA LYS A 66 -15.62 10.69 5.67
C LYS A 66 -16.67 10.35 4.62
N ALA A 67 -17.94 10.65 4.88
CA ALA A 67 -19.03 10.42 3.93
C ALA A 67 -18.82 11.22 2.64
N LEU A 68 -18.45 12.50 2.75
CA LEU A 68 -18.12 13.34 1.58
C LEU A 68 -16.94 12.78 0.79
N ALA A 69 -15.90 12.31 1.46
CA ALA A 69 -14.75 11.68 0.79
C ALA A 69 -15.17 10.44 -0.02
N ILE A 70 -16.05 9.60 0.52
CA ILE A 70 -16.58 8.42 -0.18
C ILE A 70 -17.38 8.83 -1.42
N VAL A 71 -18.28 9.81 -1.28
CA VAL A 71 -19.10 10.30 -2.40
C VAL A 71 -18.24 10.91 -3.51
N THR A 72 -17.26 11.74 -3.15
CA THR A 72 -16.29 12.31 -4.10
C THR A 72 -15.54 11.20 -4.83
N ARG A 73 -15.13 10.15 -4.12
CA ARG A 73 -14.41 9.03 -4.72
C ARG A 73 -15.25 8.21 -5.69
N VAL A 74 -16.52 8.00 -5.38
CA VAL A 74 -17.48 7.37 -6.31
C VAL A 74 -17.66 8.24 -7.56
N ARG A 75 -17.75 9.56 -7.38
CA ARG A 75 -17.83 10.48 -8.52
C ARG A 75 -16.61 10.37 -9.43
N GLU A 76 -15.40 10.36 -8.87
CA GLU A 76 -14.16 10.22 -9.65
C GLU A 76 -14.11 8.93 -10.48
N LYS A 77 -14.60 7.82 -9.90
CA LYS A 77 -14.77 6.53 -10.60
C LYS A 77 -15.69 6.63 -11.80
N LEU A 78 -16.81 7.33 -11.65
CA LEU A 78 -17.82 7.49 -12.69
C LEU A 78 -17.44 8.52 -13.76
N THR A 79 -16.57 9.49 -13.44
CA THR A 79 -16.13 10.54 -14.37
C THR A 79 -14.77 10.25 -15.00
N GLY A 80 -14.19 9.05 -14.79
CA GLY A 80 -12.89 8.68 -15.35
C GLY A 80 -11.70 9.45 -14.78
N ARG A 81 -11.83 10.08 -13.60
CA ARG A 81 -10.75 10.85 -12.93
C ARG A 81 -10.12 10.09 -11.75
N ASP A 82 -10.36 8.78 -11.70
CA ASP A 82 -9.99 7.92 -10.57
C ASP A 82 -8.47 7.84 -10.35
N PHE A 83 -7.70 7.76 -11.45
CA PHE A 83 -6.25 7.59 -11.42
C PHE A 83 -5.51 8.93 -11.48
N ILE A 84 -5.94 9.82 -12.39
CA ILE A 84 -5.34 11.12 -12.63
C ILE A 84 -6.44 12.16 -12.45
N HIS A 85 -6.41 12.89 -11.34
CA HIS A 85 -7.48 13.80 -10.94
C HIS A 85 -7.65 15.00 -11.92
N GLU A 86 -6.61 15.31 -12.69
CA GLU A 86 -6.59 16.43 -13.65
C GLU A 86 -7.11 16.07 -15.04
N GLN A 87 -7.21 14.77 -15.39
CA GLN A 87 -7.58 14.31 -16.73
C GLN A 87 -8.68 13.25 -16.68
N GLU A 88 -9.72 13.45 -17.49
CA GLU A 88 -10.74 12.43 -17.73
C GLU A 88 -10.20 11.34 -18.65
N LEU A 89 -10.32 10.09 -18.21
CA LEU A 89 -9.96 8.92 -18.98
C LEU A 89 -11.17 8.45 -19.81
N ASP A 90 -10.91 8.04 -21.05
CA ASP A 90 -11.88 7.26 -21.82
C ASP A 90 -12.17 5.91 -21.13
N VAL A 91 -13.37 5.38 -21.33
CA VAL A 91 -13.83 4.12 -20.72
C VAL A 91 -12.87 2.97 -21.03
N ASN A 92 -12.40 2.86 -22.27
CA ASN A 92 -11.47 1.78 -22.65
C ASN A 92 -10.15 1.88 -21.89
N LYS A 93 -9.61 3.11 -21.73
CA LYS A 93 -8.37 3.34 -20.99
C LYS A 93 -8.57 3.06 -19.50
N GLN A 94 -9.67 3.52 -18.91
CA GLN A 94 -9.99 3.26 -17.51
C GLN A 94 -10.08 1.76 -17.23
N VAL A 95 -10.81 1.00 -18.07
CA VAL A 95 -10.92 -0.46 -17.94
C VAL A 95 -9.55 -1.13 -18.09
N HIS A 96 -8.74 -0.70 -19.05
CA HIS A 96 -7.40 -1.25 -19.23
C HIS A 96 -6.52 -1.05 -17.99
N LEU A 97 -6.51 0.16 -17.41
CA LEU A 97 -5.76 0.44 -16.18
C LEU A 97 -6.26 -0.39 -14.99
N LEU A 98 -7.58 -0.59 -14.87
CA LEU A 98 -8.16 -1.44 -13.84
C LEU A 98 -7.70 -2.90 -13.97
N ILE A 99 -7.65 -3.43 -15.20
CA ILE A 99 -7.14 -4.78 -15.46
C ILE A 99 -5.67 -4.86 -15.05
N LEU A 100 -4.84 -3.91 -15.50
CA LEU A 100 -3.41 -3.90 -15.15
C LEU A 100 -3.21 -3.90 -13.63
N GLN A 101 -3.94 -3.07 -12.90
CA GLN A 101 -3.87 -3.03 -11.44
C GLN A 101 -4.33 -4.36 -10.81
N ALA A 102 -5.41 -4.95 -11.31
CA ALA A 102 -5.93 -6.22 -10.79
C ALA A 102 -5.02 -7.43 -11.09
N THR A 103 -4.26 -7.38 -12.19
CA THR A 103 -3.34 -8.46 -12.59
C THR A 103 -1.89 -8.25 -12.15
N ALA A 104 -1.57 -7.11 -11.54
CA ALA A 104 -0.21 -6.80 -11.11
C ALA A 104 0.23 -7.69 -9.95
N ASN A 105 1.36 -8.40 -10.10
CA ASN A 105 1.91 -9.26 -9.06
C ASN A 105 2.19 -8.52 -7.75
N GLU A 106 2.59 -7.25 -7.83
CA GLU A 106 2.83 -6.38 -6.67
C GLU A 106 1.56 -6.13 -5.84
N ASN A 107 0.39 -6.10 -6.49
CA ASN A 107 -0.89 -5.97 -5.81
C ASN A 107 -1.38 -7.34 -5.31
N LEU A 108 -1.23 -8.38 -6.12
CA LEU A 108 -1.64 -9.75 -5.77
C LEU A 108 -0.87 -10.32 -4.58
N CYS A 109 0.44 -10.05 -4.46
CA CYS A 109 1.25 -10.56 -3.34
C CYS A 109 0.93 -9.90 -1.99
N GLN A 110 0.25 -8.74 -2.01
CA GLN A 110 -0.23 -8.04 -0.82
C GLN A 110 -1.63 -8.48 -0.39
N CYS A 111 -2.35 -9.22 -1.24
CA CYS A 111 -3.65 -9.76 -0.88
C CYS A 111 -3.54 -10.72 0.31
N TYR A 112 -4.58 -10.74 1.14
CA TYR A 112 -4.70 -11.72 2.21
C TYR A 112 -4.68 -13.15 1.62
N ILE A 113 -3.91 -14.05 2.23
CA ILE A 113 -3.69 -15.41 1.72
C ILE A 113 -4.98 -16.20 1.49
N GLY A 114 -6.00 -16.00 2.32
CA GLY A 114 -7.29 -16.68 2.21
C GLY A 114 -8.17 -16.18 1.06
N TRP A 115 -7.78 -15.12 0.35
CA TRP A 115 -8.45 -14.68 -0.89
C TRP A 115 -7.94 -15.41 -2.13
N CYS A 116 -6.90 -16.24 -1.99
CA CYS A 116 -6.35 -17.08 -3.04
C CYS A 116 -5.92 -16.31 -4.30
N PRO A 117 -4.89 -15.44 -4.21
CA PRO A 117 -4.43 -14.60 -5.32
C PRO A 117 -3.75 -15.39 -6.48
N PHE A 118 -3.66 -16.72 -6.36
CA PHE A 118 -2.99 -17.63 -7.28
C PHE A 118 -3.95 -18.65 -7.93
N TRP A 119 -5.27 -18.45 -7.80
CA TRP A 119 -6.31 -19.32 -8.38
C TRP A 119 -6.91 -18.75 -9.65
#